data_AF-A0A2N2S2Y4-F1
#
_entry.id   AF-A0A2N2S2Y4-F1
#
_cell.length_a   1.000
_cell.length_b   1.000
_cell.length_c   1.000
_cell.angle_alpha   90.00
_cell.angle_beta   90.00
_cell.angle_gamma   90.00
#
_symmetry.space_group_name_H-M   'P 1'
#
loop_
_entity.id
_entity.type
_entity.pdbx_description
1 polymer ?
#
loop_
_entity_poly.entity_id
_entity_poly.type
_entity_poly.pdbx_seq_one_letter_code
_entity_poly.pdbx_strand_id
1 'polypeptide(L)'
;LRPVQREALSAEEVEIFYKRFSKEAFWPTLHTFWERAIFREEDWKVFLAVNRKFAERTAAEAAEAATVWLHDYNLWMVPAALRELRPDLKIAFFHHTYFPSADAFNVLPWRREIVGSLLQCDYIGFHIPRQAENFVDVAGGVASLSIVERKACAPRFLSFGCAVGLDTMTTQIEVHGRRIGLGAHPVGLDLERIRRSLADHRTPGRRQAIRNEFAGKRLVISIERLDYTKGTLEKIRAFGDLLATSPELRGKVSLVVVCVPAAKEMTIYDELQGQIEQAVGSVNGQFNEVGWSPIRFFFRPLPFEEVVAWYAEADICWITPLRDGLNLVCKEYVATQGQVEGDGVLV
;
A
#
# COMPACT_ATOMS: atom_id res chain seq x y z
N LEU A 1 -15.07 -10.56 -23.37
CA LEU A 1 -14.19 -10.79 -22.20
C LEU A 1 -14.56 -12.14 -21.61
N ARG A 2 -13.60 -13.06 -21.39
CA ARG A 2 -13.91 -14.29 -20.62
C ARG A 2 -14.40 -13.87 -19.22
N PRO A 3 -15.38 -14.58 -18.64
CA PRO A 3 -15.85 -14.25 -17.30
C PRO A 3 -14.70 -14.36 -16.29
N VAL A 4 -14.76 -13.53 -15.24
CA VAL A 4 -13.81 -13.60 -14.13
C VAL A 4 -13.98 -14.95 -13.44
N GLN A 5 -12.92 -15.77 -13.50
CA GLN A 5 -12.86 -17.02 -12.74
C GLN A 5 -12.59 -16.69 -11.28
N ARG A 6 -13.38 -17.28 -10.39
CA ARG A 6 -13.27 -17.09 -8.94
C ARG A 6 -12.90 -18.41 -8.30
N GLU A 7 -11.91 -18.36 -7.42
CA GLU A 7 -11.59 -19.49 -6.54
C GLU A 7 -12.30 -19.29 -5.20
N ALA A 8 -13.10 -20.27 -4.81
CA ALA A 8 -13.87 -20.19 -3.57
C ALA A 8 -13.01 -20.67 -2.40
N LEU A 9 -12.89 -19.84 -1.37
CA LEU A 9 -12.25 -20.19 -0.11
C LEU A 9 -13.32 -20.45 0.94
N SER A 10 -13.09 -21.43 1.82
CA SER A 10 -13.96 -21.63 2.97
C SER A 10 -13.89 -20.42 3.92
N ALA A 11 -14.89 -20.24 4.78
CA ALA A 11 -14.86 -19.16 5.77
C ALA A 11 -13.63 -19.26 6.69
N GLU A 12 -13.25 -20.49 7.07
CA GLU A 12 -12.04 -20.76 7.86
C GLU A 12 -10.77 -20.41 7.09
N GLU A 13 -10.69 -20.74 5.79
CA GLU A 13 -9.55 -20.36 4.96
C GLU A 13 -9.41 -18.85 4.86
N VAL A 14 -10.51 -18.11 4.62
CA VAL A 14 -10.49 -16.63 4.57
C VAL A 14 -10.01 -16.05 5.90
N GLU A 15 -10.48 -16.60 7.01
CA GLU A 15 -10.10 -16.16 8.35
C GLU A 15 -8.60 -16.34 8.60
N ILE A 16 -8.08 -17.53 8.32
CA ILE A 16 -6.68 -17.87 8.59
C ILE A 16 -5.75 -17.22 7.56
N PHE A 17 -5.98 -17.44 6.27
CA PHE A 17 -5.09 -16.97 5.19
C PHE A 17 -5.02 -15.45 5.12
N TYR A 18 -6.17 -14.78 5.07
CA TYR A 18 -6.24 -13.36 4.73
C TYR A 18 -6.30 -12.46 5.96
N LYS A 19 -7.19 -12.74 6.90
CA LYS A 19 -7.44 -11.85 8.04
C LYS A 19 -6.40 -12.00 9.14
N ARG A 20 -5.97 -13.25 9.43
CA ARG A 20 -4.96 -13.55 10.44
C ARG A 20 -3.54 -13.60 9.86
N PHE A 21 -3.18 -14.66 9.16
CA PHE A 21 -1.79 -14.95 8.78
C PHE A 21 -1.13 -13.83 7.97
N SER A 22 -1.77 -13.41 6.89
CA SER A 22 -1.23 -12.35 6.03
C SER A 22 -1.02 -11.02 6.77
N LYS A 23 -1.80 -10.75 7.82
CA LYS A 23 -1.85 -9.46 8.53
C LYS A 23 -1.10 -9.45 9.85
N GLU A 24 -0.97 -10.60 10.49
CA GLU A 24 -0.18 -10.80 11.69
C GLU A 24 1.26 -11.23 11.39
N ALA A 25 1.53 -11.98 10.31
CA ALA A 25 2.88 -12.45 9.99
C ALA A 25 3.57 -11.55 8.95
N PHE A 26 2.96 -11.40 7.77
CA PHE A 26 3.61 -10.75 6.63
C PHE A 26 3.49 -9.24 6.64
N TRP A 27 2.30 -8.69 6.86
CA TRP A 27 2.08 -7.25 6.84
C TRP A 27 3.03 -6.44 7.76
N PRO A 28 3.26 -6.84 9.03
CA PRO A 28 4.18 -6.10 9.91
C PRO A 28 5.62 -6.23 9.43
N THR A 29 6.05 -7.46 9.10
CA THR A 29 7.42 -7.73 8.63
C THR A 29 7.75 -6.97 7.36
N LEU A 30 6.83 -6.96 6.38
CA LEU A 30 6.98 -6.23 5.13
C LEU A 30 7.10 -4.73 5.34
N HIS A 31 6.45 -4.17 6.36
CA HIS A 31 6.54 -2.75 6.68
C HIS A 31 7.57 -2.46 7.79
N THR A 32 8.51 -3.37 8.04
CA THR A 32 9.60 -3.20 9.03
C THR A 32 9.15 -2.99 10.48
N PHE A 33 7.95 -3.50 10.84
CA PHE A 33 7.43 -3.59 12.20
C PHE A 33 7.48 -5.04 12.69
N TRP A 34 8.64 -5.70 12.55
CA TRP A 34 8.81 -7.12 12.83
C TRP A 34 8.50 -7.49 14.29
N GLU A 35 8.60 -6.55 15.22
CA GLU A 35 8.23 -6.72 16.62
C GLU A 35 6.73 -7.01 16.83
N ARG A 36 5.90 -6.67 15.84
CA ARG A 36 4.46 -6.96 15.82
C ARG A 36 4.11 -8.27 15.13
N ALA A 37 5.10 -8.96 14.55
CA ALA A 37 4.84 -10.15 13.75
C ALA A 37 4.56 -11.38 14.62
N ILE A 38 3.50 -12.12 14.29
CA ILE A 38 3.14 -13.38 14.94
C ILE A 38 3.21 -14.50 13.89
N PHE A 39 4.00 -15.52 14.18
CA PHE A 39 4.20 -16.68 13.30
C PHE A 39 3.56 -17.92 13.91
N ARG A 40 2.67 -18.56 13.15
CA ARG A 40 2.02 -19.83 13.52
C ARG A 40 2.16 -20.83 12.37
N GLU A 41 2.65 -22.03 12.68
CA GLU A 41 2.92 -23.07 11.70
C GLU A 41 1.63 -23.65 11.10
N GLU A 42 0.58 -23.76 11.90
CA GLU A 42 -0.76 -24.14 11.46
C GLU A 42 -1.35 -23.16 10.45
N ASP A 43 -1.12 -21.86 10.64
CA ASP A 43 -1.59 -20.82 9.72
C ASP A 43 -0.84 -20.86 8.39
N TRP A 44 0.46 -21.13 8.44
CA TRP A 44 1.29 -21.33 7.26
C TRP A 44 0.83 -22.51 6.40
N LYS A 45 0.42 -23.62 7.01
CA LYS A 45 -0.14 -24.77 6.27
C LYS A 45 -1.39 -24.40 5.50
N VAL A 46 -2.27 -23.57 6.08
CA VAL A 46 -3.45 -23.05 5.38
C VAL A 46 -3.02 -22.10 4.26
N PHE A 47 -2.02 -21.26 4.48
CA PHE A 47 -1.48 -20.39 3.44
C PHE A 47 -0.96 -21.16 2.22
N LEU A 48 -0.23 -22.26 2.45
CA LEU A 48 0.24 -23.17 1.41
C LEU A 48 -0.93 -23.82 0.67
N ALA A 49 -1.93 -24.33 1.39
CA ALA A 49 -3.10 -24.97 0.79
C ALA A 49 -3.88 -24.01 -0.11
N VAL A 50 -4.11 -22.77 0.34
CA VAL A 50 -4.78 -21.73 -0.45
C VAL A 50 -3.95 -21.37 -1.69
N ASN A 51 -2.63 -21.18 -1.56
CA ASN A 51 -1.76 -20.90 -2.71
C ASN A 51 -1.78 -22.05 -3.74
N ARG A 52 -1.85 -23.32 -3.29
CA ARG A 52 -1.98 -24.46 -4.20
C ARG A 52 -3.31 -24.44 -4.96
N LYS A 53 -4.44 -24.11 -4.32
CA LYS A 53 -5.72 -23.93 -5.01
C LYS A 53 -5.64 -22.86 -6.11
N PHE A 54 -5.02 -21.71 -5.82
CA PHE A 54 -4.81 -20.66 -6.82
C PHE A 54 -3.92 -21.13 -7.98
N ALA A 55 -2.85 -21.89 -7.69
CA ALA A 55 -1.98 -22.47 -8.71
C ALA A 55 -2.73 -23.48 -9.60
N GLU A 56 -3.50 -24.40 -9.01
CA GLU A 56 -4.27 -25.41 -9.73
C GLU A 56 -5.35 -24.79 -10.63
N ARG A 57 -6.09 -23.80 -10.10
CA ARG A 57 -7.06 -23.04 -10.90
C ARG A 57 -6.38 -22.31 -12.06
N THR A 58 -5.24 -21.67 -11.80
CA THR A 58 -4.49 -20.96 -12.84
C THR A 58 -3.99 -21.92 -13.92
N ALA A 59 -3.47 -23.08 -13.52
CA ALA A 59 -2.99 -24.12 -14.44
C ALA A 59 -4.09 -24.66 -15.35
N ALA A 60 -5.32 -24.80 -14.83
CA ALA A 60 -6.48 -25.26 -15.59
C ALA A 60 -6.99 -24.23 -16.62
N GLU A 61 -6.86 -22.94 -16.33
CA GLU A 61 -7.38 -21.86 -17.19
C GLU A 61 -6.35 -21.34 -18.21
N ALA A 62 -5.06 -21.41 -17.88
CA ALA A 62 -3.99 -20.89 -18.70
C ALA A 62 -3.80 -21.73 -19.98
N ALA A 63 -3.80 -21.07 -21.14
CA ALA A 63 -3.43 -21.72 -22.40
C ALA A 63 -1.96 -22.20 -22.37
N GLU A 64 -1.59 -23.05 -23.34
CA GLU A 64 -0.19 -23.46 -23.53
C GLU A 64 0.73 -22.24 -23.73
N ALA A 65 1.87 -22.24 -23.04
CA ALA A 65 2.87 -21.17 -23.04
C ALA A 65 2.33 -19.76 -22.70
N ALA A 66 1.18 -19.68 -22.02
CA ALA A 66 0.58 -18.42 -21.63
C ALA A 66 1.46 -17.65 -20.64
N THR A 67 1.24 -16.33 -20.58
CA THR A 67 1.83 -15.47 -19.55
C THR A 67 0.86 -15.34 -18.39
N VAL A 68 1.32 -15.71 -17.20
CA VAL A 68 0.60 -15.55 -15.93
C VAL A 68 1.24 -14.41 -15.16
N TRP A 69 0.42 -13.44 -14.74
CA TRP A 69 0.88 -12.32 -13.93
C TRP A 69 0.23 -12.38 -12.55
N LEU A 70 1.05 -12.68 -11.54
CA LEU A 70 0.67 -12.83 -10.14
C LEU A 70 0.88 -11.51 -9.40
N HIS A 71 0.01 -11.23 -8.43
CA HIS A 71 0.00 -9.97 -7.71
C HIS A 71 -0.01 -10.17 -6.19
N ASP A 72 0.97 -9.53 -5.56
CA ASP A 72 1.13 -9.31 -4.12
C ASP A 72 1.42 -10.53 -3.23
N TYR A 73 1.87 -10.24 -2.02
CA TYR A 73 2.45 -11.18 -1.06
C TYR A 73 1.55 -12.34 -0.65
N ASN A 74 0.22 -12.20 -0.78
CA ASN A 74 -0.72 -13.28 -0.51
C ASN A 74 -0.51 -14.51 -1.43
N LEU A 75 0.13 -14.33 -2.60
CA LEU A 75 0.35 -15.36 -3.60
C LEU A 75 1.82 -15.76 -3.76
N TRP A 76 2.66 -15.53 -2.74
CA TRP A 76 4.10 -15.84 -2.78
C TRP A 76 4.42 -17.30 -3.08
N MET A 77 3.52 -18.24 -2.78
CA MET A 77 3.76 -19.68 -2.98
C MET A 77 3.12 -20.23 -4.27
N VAL A 78 2.34 -19.41 -4.99
CA VAL A 78 1.80 -19.79 -6.30
C VAL A 78 2.89 -20.07 -7.33
N PRO A 79 3.98 -19.30 -7.48
CA PRO A 79 5.01 -19.57 -8.48
C PRO A 79 5.61 -20.98 -8.41
N ALA A 80 5.97 -21.47 -7.21
CA ALA A 80 6.48 -22.83 -7.03
C ALA A 80 5.47 -23.89 -7.46
N ALA A 81 4.24 -23.82 -6.92
CA ALA A 81 3.20 -24.79 -7.23
C ALA A 81 2.79 -24.76 -8.70
N LEU A 82 2.71 -23.57 -9.31
CA LEU A 82 2.34 -23.42 -10.71
C LEU A 82 3.44 -23.93 -11.64
N ARG A 83 4.72 -23.71 -11.32
CA ARG A 83 5.84 -24.19 -12.13
C ARG A 83 5.92 -25.71 -12.14
N GLU A 84 5.60 -26.38 -11.03
CA GLU A 84 5.47 -27.84 -10.93
C GLU A 84 4.40 -28.37 -11.91
N LEU A 85 3.23 -27.73 -11.93
CA LEU A 85 2.09 -28.15 -12.74
C LEU A 85 2.25 -27.81 -14.23
N ARG A 86 2.87 -26.67 -14.53
CA ARG A 86 2.89 -26.06 -15.86
C ARG A 86 4.25 -25.40 -16.16
N PRO A 87 5.28 -26.23 -16.45
CA PRO A 87 6.62 -25.72 -16.71
C PRO A 87 6.70 -24.83 -17.97
N ASP A 88 5.72 -24.92 -18.86
CA ASP A 88 5.62 -24.15 -20.12
C ASP A 88 5.25 -22.68 -19.93
N LEU A 89 4.63 -22.30 -18.80
CA LEU A 89 4.11 -20.95 -18.60
C LEU A 89 5.22 -19.91 -18.40
N LYS A 90 4.94 -18.67 -18.80
CA LYS A 90 5.76 -17.51 -18.40
C LYS A 90 5.14 -16.89 -17.15
N ILE A 91 5.84 -16.92 -16.02
CA ILE A 91 5.34 -16.47 -14.72
C ILE A 91 5.98 -15.13 -14.37
N ALA A 92 5.16 -14.08 -14.31
CA ALA A 92 5.54 -12.78 -13.79
C ALA A 92 4.90 -12.57 -12.40
N PHE A 93 5.60 -11.91 -11.50
CA PHE A 93 5.10 -11.54 -10.18
C PHE A 93 5.27 -10.04 -9.97
N PHE A 94 4.29 -9.37 -9.37
CA PHE A 94 4.41 -7.96 -8.97
C PHE A 94 4.09 -7.78 -7.48
N HIS A 95 5.03 -7.21 -6.75
CA HIS A 95 4.93 -6.96 -5.31
C HIS A 95 4.41 -5.54 -5.05
N HIS A 96 3.18 -5.40 -4.54
CA HIS A 96 2.54 -4.09 -4.34
C HIS A 96 2.86 -3.49 -2.97
N THR A 97 3.10 -4.33 -1.98
CA THR A 97 3.56 -3.88 -0.67
C THR A 97 5.05 -3.54 -0.69
N TYR A 98 5.55 -2.84 0.34
CA TYR A 98 6.99 -2.60 0.45
C TYR A 98 7.74 -3.94 0.56
N PHE A 99 8.81 -4.12 -0.22
CA PHE A 99 9.71 -5.26 -0.06
C PHE A 99 10.87 -4.86 0.87
N PRO A 100 10.97 -5.44 2.08
CA PRO A 100 11.89 -4.98 3.11
C PRO A 100 13.34 -5.39 2.82
N SER A 101 14.29 -4.78 3.51
CA SER A 101 15.70 -5.20 3.46
C SER A 101 15.87 -6.63 3.98
N ALA A 102 17.02 -7.23 3.69
CA ALA A 102 17.33 -8.58 4.15
C ALA A 102 17.25 -8.74 5.68
N ASP A 103 17.68 -7.74 6.45
CA ASP A 103 17.61 -7.78 7.92
C ASP A 103 16.19 -7.98 8.44
N ALA A 104 15.21 -7.30 7.85
CA ALA A 104 13.81 -7.43 8.22
C ALA A 104 13.15 -8.66 7.61
N PHE A 105 13.42 -8.98 6.35
CA PHE A 105 12.84 -10.15 5.68
C PHE A 105 13.28 -11.47 6.34
N ASN A 106 14.54 -11.54 6.80
CA ASN A 106 15.12 -12.76 7.37
C ASN A 106 14.51 -13.17 8.72
N VAL A 107 13.68 -12.33 9.34
CA VAL A 107 12.86 -12.68 10.50
C VAL A 107 11.80 -13.74 10.15
N LEU A 108 11.37 -13.82 8.88
CA LEU A 108 10.38 -14.81 8.44
C LEU A 108 10.91 -16.25 8.61
N PRO A 109 10.17 -17.14 9.30
CA PRO A 109 10.57 -18.54 9.45
C PRO A 109 10.70 -19.25 8.11
N TRP A 110 9.74 -19.04 7.20
CA TRP A 110 9.63 -19.70 5.90
C TRP A 110 10.31 -18.94 4.75
N ARG A 111 11.29 -18.09 5.07
CA ARG A 111 11.97 -17.23 4.08
C ARG A 111 12.57 -18.04 2.92
N ARG A 112 13.07 -19.25 3.18
CA ARG A 112 13.73 -20.09 2.17
C ARG A 112 12.71 -20.60 1.16
N GLU A 113 11.55 -21.03 1.64
CA GLU A 113 10.42 -21.52 0.86
C GLU A 113 9.82 -20.39 0.01
N ILE A 114 9.59 -19.23 0.63
CA ILE A 114 9.05 -18.05 -0.05
C ILE A 114 9.98 -17.59 -1.18
N VAL A 115 11.27 -17.41 -0.89
CA VAL A 115 12.26 -17.00 -1.88
C VAL A 115 12.42 -18.07 -2.96
N GLY A 116 12.51 -19.34 -2.59
CA GLY A 116 12.59 -20.46 -3.53
C GLY A 116 11.41 -20.49 -4.50
N SER A 117 10.21 -20.15 -4.01
CA SER A 117 9.02 -19.99 -4.86
C SER A 117 9.15 -18.79 -5.78
N LEU A 118 9.43 -17.59 -5.27
CA LEU A 118 9.59 -16.39 -6.09
C LEU A 118 10.65 -16.55 -7.19
N LEU A 119 11.73 -17.30 -6.93
CA LEU A 119 12.76 -17.63 -7.92
C LEU A 119 12.28 -18.58 -9.05
N GLN A 120 11.06 -19.13 -8.98
CA GLN A 120 10.42 -19.84 -10.10
C GLN A 120 9.77 -18.91 -11.12
N CYS A 121 9.68 -17.62 -10.83
CA CYS A 121 9.23 -16.60 -11.78
C CYS A 121 10.25 -16.40 -12.91
N ASP A 122 9.78 -15.91 -14.05
CA ASP A 122 10.60 -15.40 -15.15
C ASP A 122 10.80 -13.88 -15.03
N TYR A 123 9.89 -13.19 -14.33
CA TYR A 123 9.99 -11.76 -14.05
C TYR A 123 9.42 -11.39 -12.68
N ILE A 124 10.10 -10.51 -11.93
CA ILE A 124 9.61 -9.98 -10.64
C ILE A 124 9.69 -8.46 -10.64
N GLY A 125 8.54 -7.81 -10.44
CA GLY A 125 8.40 -6.37 -10.41
C GLY A 125 8.10 -5.82 -9.02
N PHE A 126 8.61 -4.61 -8.76
CA PHE A 126 8.44 -3.85 -7.52
C PHE A 126 8.06 -2.40 -7.83
N HIS A 127 7.75 -1.58 -6.83
CA HIS A 127 7.43 -0.17 -7.09
C HIS A 127 8.64 0.71 -7.34
N ILE A 128 9.74 0.48 -6.63
CA ILE A 128 10.94 1.32 -6.71
C ILE A 128 12.21 0.46 -6.83
N PRO A 129 13.30 1.01 -7.42
CA PRO A 129 14.56 0.28 -7.59
C PRO A 129 15.11 -0.33 -6.30
N ARG A 130 14.98 0.38 -5.16
CA ARG A 130 15.43 -0.11 -3.85
C ARG A 130 14.81 -1.45 -3.46
N GLN A 131 13.54 -1.67 -3.77
CA GLN A 131 12.84 -2.92 -3.44
C GLN A 131 13.36 -4.09 -4.30
N ALA A 132 13.76 -3.83 -5.54
CA ALA A 132 14.40 -4.84 -6.39
C ALA A 132 15.77 -5.24 -5.83
N GLU A 133 16.60 -4.27 -5.41
CA GLU A 133 17.89 -4.57 -4.76
C GLU A 133 17.70 -5.30 -3.43
N ASN A 134 16.72 -4.91 -2.62
CA ASN A 134 16.39 -5.64 -1.39
C ASN A 134 16.04 -7.12 -1.69
N PHE A 135 15.29 -7.38 -2.76
CA PHE A 135 15.00 -8.75 -3.19
C PHE A 135 16.25 -9.51 -3.61
N VAL A 136 17.19 -8.88 -4.33
CA VAL A 136 18.47 -9.50 -4.70
C VAL A 136 19.26 -9.89 -3.44
N ASP A 137 19.34 -9.01 -2.45
CA ASP A 137 20.03 -9.28 -1.18
C ASP A 137 19.38 -10.44 -0.41
N VAL A 138 18.04 -10.43 -0.30
CA VAL A 138 17.27 -11.51 0.31
C VAL A 138 17.48 -12.84 -0.42
N ALA A 139 17.39 -12.83 -1.75
CA ALA A 139 17.57 -14.02 -2.57
C ALA A 139 18.99 -14.59 -2.45
N GLY A 140 20.00 -13.73 -2.39
CA GLY A 140 21.40 -14.11 -2.22
C GLY A 140 21.69 -14.78 -0.88
N GLY A 141 20.90 -14.49 0.16
CA GLY A 141 20.96 -15.18 1.45
C GLY A 141 20.38 -16.59 1.45
N VAL A 142 19.61 -16.96 0.41
CA VAL A 142 18.89 -18.26 0.33
C VAL A 142 19.48 -19.17 -0.76
N ALA A 143 19.94 -18.60 -1.88
CA ALA A 143 20.45 -19.34 -3.02
C ALA A 143 21.70 -18.67 -3.60
N SER A 144 22.63 -19.47 -4.12
CA SER A 144 23.74 -18.94 -4.91
C SER A 144 23.21 -18.39 -6.23
N LEU A 145 23.16 -17.06 -6.32
CA LEU A 145 22.77 -16.32 -7.51
C LEU A 145 23.94 -15.52 -8.06
N SER A 146 23.87 -15.20 -9.35
CA SER A 146 24.76 -14.22 -9.98
C SER A 146 23.96 -13.08 -10.58
N ILE A 147 24.51 -11.87 -10.50
CA ILE A 147 23.94 -10.70 -11.15
C ILE A 147 24.44 -10.69 -12.59
N VAL A 148 23.52 -10.81 -13.55
CA VAL A 148 23.83 -10.85 -14.98
C VAL A 148 23.81 -9.46 -15.59
N GLU A 149 22.90 -8.60 -15.12
CA GLU A 149 22.73 -7.26 -15.67
C GLU A 149 22.37 -6.25 -14.58
N ARG A 150 23.06 -5.10 -14.61
CA ARG A 150 22.66 -3.87 -13.91
C ARG A 150 22.46 -2.75 -14.93
N LYS A 151 21.48 -1.89 -14.69
CA LYS A 151 21.17 -0.72 -15.53
C LYS A 151 21.01 0.53 -14.68
N ALA A 152 21.22 1.69 -15.31
CA ALA A 152 20.84 2.96 -14.73
C ALA A 152 19.33 3.01 -14.46
N CYS A 153 18.94 3.53 -13.31
CA CYS A 153 17.54 3.77 -12.97
C CYS A 153 16.92 4.76 -13.96
N ALA A 154 15.63 4.58 -14.27
CA ALA A 154 14.92 5.50 -15.16
C ALA A 154 14.89 6.93 -14.58
N PRO A 155 14.96 7.99 -15.41
CA PRO A 155 15.01 9.38 -14.95
C PRO A 155 13.84 9.84 -14.06
N ARG A 156 12.73 9.09 -14.07
CA ARG A 156 11.57 9.33 -13.20
C ARG A 156 11.84 9.04 -11.72
N PHE A 157 12.88 8.26 -11.41
CA PHE A 157 13.28 7.99 -10.04
C PHE A 157 14.29 9.04 -9.59
N LEU A 158 13.99 9.71 -8.49
CA LEU A 158 14.92 10.65 -7.85
C LEU A 158 16.02 9.83 -7.17
N SER A 159 17.25 9.92 -7.69
CA SER A 159 18.38 9.17 -7.15
C SER A 159 19.25 9.97 -6.17
N PHE A 160 19.18 11.31 -6.19
CA PHE A 160 19.93 12.20 -5.28
C PHE A 160 19.02 12.82 -4.21
N GLY A 161 19.48 12.84 -2.95
CA GLY A 161 18.78 13.47 -1.82
C GLY A 161 17.53 12.73 -1.30
N CYS A 162 17.19 11.58 -1.88
CA CYS A 162 16.07 10.74 -1.45
C CYS A 162 16.57 9.54 -0.64
N ALA A 163 15.97 9.28 0.53
CA ALA A 163 16.40 8.23 1.46
C ALA A 163 16.46 6.80 0.87
N VAL A 164 15.70 6.53 -0.20
CA VAL A 164 15.66 5.24 -0.91
C VAL A 164 16.04 5.35 -2.37
N GLY A 165 16.65 6.47 -2.78
CA GLY A 165 17.13 6.71 -4.14
C GLY A 165 18.29 5.78 -4.52
N LEU A 166 18.33 5.40 -5.80
CA LEU A 166 19.39 4.58 -6.38
C LEU A 166 19.67 5.05 -7.80
N ASP A 167 20.95 5.14 -8.17
CA ASP A 167 21.38 5.48 -9.53
C ASP A 167 21.33 4.27 -10.48
N THR A 168 21.53 3.07 -9.95
CA THR A 168 21.50 1.81 -10.72
C THR A 168 20.74 0.74 -9.96
N MET A 169 20.20 -0.22 -10.70
CA MET A 169 19.59 -1.43 -10.15
C MET A 169 19.91 -2.65 -10.99
N THR A 170 19.83 -3.81 -10.36
CA THR A 170 19.86 -5.12 -10.99
C THR A 170 18.59 -5.33 -11.81
N THR A 171 18.76 -5.72 -13.07
CA THR A 171 17.65 -6.00 -14.00
C THR A 171 17.57 -7.45 -14.43
N GLN A 172 18.63 -8.23 -14.17
CA GLN A 172 18.64 -9.66 -14.41
C GLN A 172 19.55 -10.39 -13.43
N ILE A 173 19.03 -11.45 -12.83
CA ILE A 173 19.80 -12.42 -12.04
C ILE A 173 19.75 -13.80 -12.71
N GLU A 174 20.74 -14.64 -12.42
CA GLU A 174 20.75 -16.05 -12.82
C GLU A 174 20.88 -16.95 -11.59
N VAL A 175 19.98 -17.93 -11.47
CA VAL A 175 19.91 -18.90 -10.38
C VAL A 175 19.61 -20.27 -10.96
N HIS A 176 20.43 -21.27 -10.64
CA HIS A 176 20.27 -22.65 -11.14
C HIS A 176 20.08 -22.75 -12.67
N GLY A 177 20.81 -21.93 -13.44
CA GLY A 177 20.71 -21.88 -14.90
C GLY A 177 19.46 -21.20 -15.47
N ARG A 178 18.58 -20.65 -14.62
CA ARG A 178 17.43 -19.84 -15.04
C ARG A 178 17.76 -18.35 -14.89
N ARG A 179 17.38 -17.57 -15.90
CA ARG A 179 17.47 -16.10 -15.85
C ARG A 179 16.13 -15.51 -15.45
N ILE A 180 16.17 -14.59 -14.48
CA ILE A 180 15.00 -13.93 -13.93
C ILE A 180 15.17 -12.43 -14.13
N GLY A 181 14.20 -11.82 -14.80
CA GLY A 181 14.17 -10.37 -14.97
C GLY A 181 13.64 -9.67 -13.72
N LEU A 182 14.21 -8.53 -13.37
CA LEU A 182 13.76 -7.68 -12.27
C LEU A 182 13.39 -6.28 -12.80
N GLY A 183 12.47 -5.61 -12.14
CA GLY A 183 12.21 -4.20 -12.46
C GLY A 183 11.40 -3.41 -11.45
N ALA A 184 11.44 -2.10 -11.64
CA ALA A 184 10.74 -1.12 -10.85
C ALA A 184 9.65 -0.43 -11.70
N HIS A 185 8.39 -0.69 -11.37
CA HIS A 185 7.20 -0.21 -12.05
C HIS A 185 6.24 0.42 -11.03
N PRO A 186 6.41 1.71 -10.68
CA PRO A 186 5.51 2.37 -9.75
C PRO A 186 4.11 2.43 -10.36
N VAL A 187 3.13 1.80 -9.71
CA VAL A 187 1.76 1.72 -10.21
C VAL A 187 1.19 3.12 -10.43
N GLY A 188 0.55 3.31 -11.58
CA GLY A 188 -0.06 4.57 -12.00
C GLY A 188 -1.45 4.79 -11.41
N LEU A 189 -2.12 5.83 -11.91
CA LEU A 189 -3.51 6.15 -11.60
C LEU A 189 -4.35 6.21 -12.89
N ASP A 190 -5.67 6.08 -12.75
CA ASP A 190 -6.62 6.33 -13.84
C ASP A 190 -7.04 7.80 -13.84
N LEU A 191 -6.35 8.61 -14.65
CA LEU A 191 -6.63 10.05 -14.81
C LEU A 191 -8.04 10.33 -15.35
N GLU A 192 -8.57 9.43 -16.19
CA GLU A 192 -9.89 9.59 -16.79
C GLU A 192 -11.00 9.32 -15.77
N ARG A 193 -10.77 8.43 -14.80
CA ARG A 193 -11.66 8.26 -13.65
C ARG A 193 -11.77 9.55 -12.83
N ILE A 194 -10.65 10.21 -12.53
CA ILE A 194 -10.66 11.50 -11.81
C ILE A 194 -11.42 12.56 -12.63
N ARG A 195 -11.13 12.65 -13.93
CA ARG A 195 -11.80 13.59 -14.83
C ARG A 195 -13.31 13.40 -14.86
N ARG A 196 -13.75 12.15 -14.96
CA ARG A 196 -15.18 11.79 -14.91
C ARG A 196 -15.81 12.12 -13.56
N SER A 197 -15.12 11.88 -12.45
CA SER A 197 -15.59 12.25 -11.11
C SER A 197 -15.73 13.77 -10.94
N LEU A 198 -14.79 14.56 -11.48
CA LEU A 198 -14.89 16.03 -11.47
C LEU A 198 -16.04 16.55 -12.34
N ALA A 199 -16.34 15.87 -13.45
CA ALA A 199 -17.44 16.20 -14.36
C ALA A 199 -18.82 15.69 -13.91
N ASP A 200 -18.91 14.89 -12.84
CA ASP A 200 -20.20 14.43 -12.31
C ASP A 200 -21.05 15.63 -11.85
N HIS A 201 -22.31 15.67 -12.27
CA HIS A 201 -23.25 16.77 -12.01
C HIS A 201 -23.43 17.11 -10.52
N ARG A 202 -23.13 16.19 -9.59
CA ARG A 202 -23.22 16.41 -8.13
C ARG A 202 -21.93 17.00 -7.54
N THR A 203 -20.80 16.83 -8.22
CA THR A 203 -19.49 17.26 -7.73
C THR A 203 -19.41 18.77 -7.47
N PRO A 204 -19.93 19.67 -8.34
CA PRO A 204 -19.96 21.11 -8.06
C PRO A 204 -20.67 21.46 -6.74
N GLY A 205 -21.81 20.82 -6.44
CA GLY A 205 -22.53 21.03 -5.20
C GLY A 205 -21.74 20.56 -3.97
N ARG A 206 -21.06 19.41 -4.07
CA ARG A 206 -20.18 18.90 -2.99
C ARG A 206 -19.01 19.84 -2.72
N ARG A 207 -18.34 20.29 -3.79
CA ARG A 207 -17.22 21.24 -3.71
C ARG A 207 -17.66 22.55 -3.05
N GLN A 208 -18.80 23.10 -3.46
CA GLN A 208 -19.32 24.33 -2.84
C GLN A 208 -19.66 24.15 -1.36
N ALA A 209 -20.21 23.00 -0.97
CA ALA A 209 -20.49 22.71 0.44
C ALA A 209 -19.21 22.67 1.28
N ILE A 210 -18.16 22.01 0.79
CA ILE A 210 -16.84 21.97 1.43
C ILE A 210 -16.26 23.39 1.54
N ARG A 211 -16.27 24.15 0.45
CA ARG A 211 -15.77 25.53 0.42
C ARG A 211 -16.48 26.44 1.42
N ASN A 212 -17.80 26.30 1.55
CA ASN A 212 -18.59 27.09 2.50
C ASN A 212 -18.26 26.73 3.95
N GLU A 213 -18.13 25.44 4.27
CA GLU A 213 -17.80 24.96 5.63
C GLU A 213 -16.43 25.46 6.09
N PHE A 214 -15.45 25.45 5.19
CA PHE A 214 -14.06 25.85 5.49
C PHE A 214 -13.72 27.26 5.01
N ALA A 215 -14.72 28.10 4.72
CA ALA A 215 -14.51 29.46 4.26
C ALA A 215 -13.62 30.26 5.25
N GLY A 216 -12.58 30.89 4.71
CA GLY A 216 -11.60 31.67 5.50
C GLY A 216 -10.62 30.83 6.31
N LYS A 217 -10.60 29.51 6.13
CA LYS A 217 -9.71 28.57 6.82
C LYS A 217 -8.90 27.77 5.80
N ARG A 218 -7.70 27.36 6.18
CA ARG A 218 -6.92 26.36 5.45
C ARG A 218 -7.45 24.97 5.77
N LEU A 219 -7.78 24.21 4.74
CA LEU A 219 -8.25 22.84 4.81
C LEU A 219 -7.08 21.88 4.57
N VAL A 220 -6.75 21.10 5.60
CA VAL A 220 -5.83 19.97 5.49
C VAL A 220 -6.65 18.68 5.40
N ILE A 221 -6.42 17.86 4.37
CA ILE A 221 -7.08 16.57 4.17
C ILE A 221 -6.09 15.41 4.36
N SER A 222 -6.50 14.40 5.11
CA SER A 222 -5.83 13.11 5.22
C SER A 222 -6.85 12.00 4.98
N ILE A 223 -6.60 11.14 3.99
CA ILE A 223 -7.46 10.00 3.67
C ILE A 223 -6.61 8.74 3.69
N GLU A 224 -6.94 7.82 4.60
CA GLU A 224 -6.17 6.61 4.79
C GLU A 224 -7.04 5.49 5.38
N ARG A 225 -6.55 4.24 5.31
CA ARG A 225 -7.20 3.11 5.98
C ARG A 225 -6.69 3.04 7.42
N LEU A 226 -7.50 2.49 8.32
CA LEU A 226 -7.07 2.13 9.67
C LEU A 226 -5.95 1.09 9.57
N ASP A 227 -4.73 1.55 9.74
CA ASP A 227 -3.52 0.73 9.69
C ASP A 227 -2.36 1.48 10.36
N TYR A 228 -1.61 0.80 11.23
CA TYR A 228 -0.50 1.42 11.97
C TYR A 228 0.62 1.91 11.05
N THR A 229 0.71 1.40 9.82
CA THR A 229 1.69 1.87 8.82
C THR A 229 1.42 3.30 8.35
N LYS A 230 0.19 3.80 8.51
CA LYS A 230 -0.26 5.10 7.97
C LYS A 230 0.06 6.30 8.85
N GLY A 231 0.47 6.08 10.10
CA GLY A 231 0.90 7.17 10.98
C GLY A 231 -0.22 8.14 11.38
N THR A 232 -1.49 7.70 11.35
CA THR A 232 -2.66 8.56 11.63
C THR A 232 -2.62 9.12 13.06
N LEU A 233 -2.20 8.30 14.03
CA LEU A 233 -2.09 8.71 15.42
C LEU A 233 -1.03 9.79 15.60
N GLU A 234 0.15 9.58 15.01
CA GLU A 234 1.27 10.53 15.03
C GLU A 234 0.88 11.84 14.36
N LYS A 235 0.14 11.78 13.24
CA LYS A 235 -0.38 12.95 12.52
C LYS A 235 -1.34 13.78 13.38
N ILE A 236 -2.28 13.13 14.07
CA ILE A 236 -3.22 13.82 14.97
C ILE A 236 -2.47 14.50 16.11
N ARG A 237 -1.49 13.81 16.72
CA ARG A 237 -0.64 14.38 17.78
C ARG A 237 0.16 15.57 17.27
N ALA A 238 0.82 15.44 16.13
CA ALA A 238 1.60 16.52 15.51
C ALA A 238 0.74 17.75 15.18
N PHE A 239 -0.51 17.55 14.74
CA PHE A 239 -1.44 18.66 14.54
C PHE A 239 -1.85 19.33 15.86
N GLY A 240 -2.05 18.55 16.93
CA GLY A 240 -2.25 19.10 18.28
C GLY A 240 -1.06 19.94 18.75
N ASP A 241 0.16 19.46 18.56
CA ASP A 241 1.39 20.17 18.91
C ASP A 241 1.57 21.44 18.08
N LEU A 242 1.21 21.43 16.79
CA LEU A 242 1.19 22.61 15.93
C LEU A 242 0.26 23.69 16.52
N LEU A 243 -0.96 23.33 16.92
CA LEU A 243 -1.91 24.28 17.50
C LEU A 243 -1.48 24.78 18.89
N ALA A 244 -0.77 23.95 19.67
CA ALA A 244 -0.19 24.36 20.94
C ALA A 244 0.91 25.41 20.74
N THR A 245 1.83 25.15 19.81
CA THR A 245 3.04 25.95 19.57
C THR A 245 2.83 27.17 18.67
N SER A 246 1.78 27.17 17.86
CA SER A 246 1.44 28.24 16.91
C SER A 246 0.00 28.75 17.12
N PRO A 247 -0.27 29.52 18.21
CA PRO A 247 -1.62 29.98 18.54
C PRO A 247 -2.28 30.80 17.43
N GLU A 248 -1.51 31.47 16.58
CA GLU A 248 -1.97 32.26 15.44
C GLU A 248 -2.67 31.43 14.35
N LEU A 249 -2.50 30.10 14.34
CA LEU A 249 -3.17 29.18 13.43
C LEU A 249 -4.54 28.72 13.95
N ARG A 250 -4.83 28.91 15.24
CA ARG A 250 -6.13 28.53 15.82
C ARG A 250 -7.25 29.32 15.15
N GLY A 251 -8.36 28.65 14.85
CA GLY A 251 -9.46 29.21 14.06
C GLY A 251 -9.18 29.35 12.56
N LYS A 252 -7.93 29.20 12.10
CA LYS A 252 -7.51 29.42 10.70
C LYS A 252 -7.15 28.17 9.95
N VAL A 253 -6.93 27.04 10.62
CA VAL A 253 -6.66 25.75 9.99
C VAL A 253 -7.55 24.67 10.57
N SER A 254 -8.03 23.76 9.73
CA SER A 254 -8.77 22.57 10.15
C SER A 254 -8.23 21.34 9.44
N LEU A 255 -8.08 20.26 10.20
CA LEU A 255 -7.67 18.96 9.69
C LEU A 255 -8.90 18.06 9.52
N VAL A 256 -9.13 17.57 8.31
CA VAL A 256 -10.10 16.53 8.02
C VAL A 256 -9.36 15.21 7.90
N VAL A 257 -9.72 14.24 8.74
CA VAL A 257 -9.18 12.89 8.70
C VAL A 257 -10.29 11.92 8.33
N VAL A 258 -10.16 11.29 7.18
CA VAL A 258 -11.01 10.17 6.74
C VAL A 258 -10.23 8.89 6.98
N CYS A 259 -10.63 8.14 7.99
CA CYS A 259 -10.07 6.84 8.33
C CYS A 259 -11.03 5.73 7.91
N VAL A 260 -10.66 4.95 6.90
CA VAL A 260 -11.48 3.85 6.40
C VAL A 260 -11.32 2.63 7.32
N PRO A 261 -12.40 2.10 7.92
CA PRO A 261 -12.32 0.96 8.83
C PRO A 261 -11.68 -0.27 8.18
N ALA A 262 -10.97 -1.06 8.98
CA ALA A 262 -10.59 -2.42 8.59
C ALA A 262 -11.82 -3.33 8.51
N ALA A 263 -11.66 -4.55 7.98
CA ALA A 263 -12.73 -5.55 8.09
C ALA A 263 -13.02 -5.83 9.58
N LYS A 264 -14.29 -6.03 9.94
CA LYS A 264 -14.75 -6.11 11.34
C LYS A 264 -14.05 -7.19 12.17
N GLU A 265 -13.56 -8.22 11.49
CA GLU A 265 -12.90 -9.37 12.10
C GLU A 265 -11.39 -9.13 12.34
N MET A 266 -10.84 -8.00 11.89
CA MET A 266 -9.44 -7.66 12.04
C MET A 266 -9.16 -6.91 13.36
N THR A 267 -9.14 -7.65 14.45
CA THR A 267 -8.97 -7.10 15.81
C THR A 267 -7.57 -6.52 16.09
N ILE A 268 -6.57 -6.81 15.25
CA ILE A 268 -5.21 -6.25 15.36
C ILE A 268 -5.18 -4.71 15.35
N TYR A 269 -6.23 -4.06 14.86
CA TYR A 269 -6.30 -2.60 14.77
C TYR A 269 -7.18 -1.95 15.86
N ASP A 270 -7.83 -2.72 16.74
CA ASP A 270 -8.79 -2.20 17.72
C ASP A 270 -8.13 -1.21 18.70
N GLU A 271 -6.93 -1.54 19.18
CA GLU A 271 -6.15 -0.66 20.07
C GLU A 271 -5.81 0.66 19.37
N LEU A 272 -5.34 0.58 18.12
CA LEU A 272 -4.99 1.76 17.33
C LEU A 272 -6.21 2.65 17.09
N GLN A 273 -7.37 2.05 16.80
CA GLN A 273 -8.61 2.80 16.63
C GLN A 273 -8.95 3.59 17.91
N GLY A 274 -8.90 2.94 19.07
CA GLY A 274 -9.15 3.60 20.35
C GLY A 274 -8.17 4.74 20.63
N GLN A 275 -6.88 4.55 20.33
CA GLN A 275 -5.86 5.58 20.46
C GLN A 275 -6.11 6.79 19.54
N ILE A 276 -6.52 6.55 18.28
CA ILE A 276 -6.87 7.60 17.32
C ILE A 276 -8.08 8.39 17.82
N GLU A 277 -9.16 7.71 18.20
CA GLU A 277 -10.39 8.36 18.68
C GLU A 277 -10.12 9.19 19.94
N GLN A 278 -9.34 8.67 20.89
CA GLN A 278 -8.91 9.39 22.08
C GLN A 278 -8.06 10.62 21.72
N ALA A 279 -7.13 10.50 20.79
CA ALA A 279 -6.29 11.61 20.37
C ALA A 279 -7.10 12.74 19.70
N VAL A 280 -8.05 12.39 18.82
CA VAL A 280 -8.99 13.35 18.23
C VAL A 280 -9.79 14.06 19.32
N GLY A 281 -10.35 13.30 20.27
CA GLY A 281 -11.11 13.84 21.39
C GLY A 281 -10.30 14.80 22.26
N SER A 282 -9.05 14.43 22.56
CA SER A 282 -8.12 15.25 23.33
C SER A 282 -7.81 16.57 22.65
N VAL A 283 -7.40 16.55 21.37
CA VAL A 283 -7.06 17.78 20.61
C VAL A 283 -8.29 18.68 20.45
N ASN A 284 -9.44 18.11 20.07
CA ASN A 284 -10.67 18.89 19.94
C ASN A 284 -11.14 19.44 21.29
N GLY A 285 -11.05 18.68 22.38
CA GLY A 285 -11.41 19.14 23.72
C GLY A 285 -10.55 20.32 24.19
N GLN A 286 -9.28 20.35 23.79
CA GLN A 286 -8.34 21.41 24.17
C GLN A 286 -8.51 22.70 23.34
N PHE A 287 -8.83 22.59 22.04
CA PHE A 287 -8.77 23.73 21.12
C PHE A 287 -10.09 24.10 20.43
N ASN A 288 -11.19 23.36 20.61
CA ASN A 288 -12.49 23.73 20.02
C ASN A 288 -12.92 25.13 20.45
N GLU A 289 -13.49 25.88 19.50
CA GLU A 289 -14.14 27.17 19.75
C GLU A 289 -15.52 27.19 19.10
N VAL A 290 -16.34 28.18 19.44
CA VAL A 290 -17.66 28.34 18.82
C VAL A 290 -17.48 28.59 17.32
N GLY A 291 -18.00 27.69 16.49
CA GLY A 291 -17.89 27.78 15.01
C GLY A 291 -16.57 27.27 14.42
N TRP A 292 -15.68 26.70 15.23
CA TRP A 292 -14.44 26.08 14.74
C TRP A 292 -14.14 24.77 15.47
N SER A 293 -13.94 23.72 14.67
CA SER A 293 -13.40 22.45 15.16
C SER A 293 -12.03 22.21 14.52
N PRO A 294 -10.98 21.97 15.31
CA PRO A 294 -9.65 21.71 14.80
C PRO A 294 -9.60 20.47 13.93
N ILE A 295 -10.20 19.36 14.39
CA ILE A 295 -10.20 18.07 13.68
C ILE A 295 -11.63 17.62 13.38
N ARG A 296 -11.92 17.39 12.09
CA ARG A 296 -13.09 16.65 11.63
C ARG A 296 -12.69 15.20 11.32
N PHE A 297 -13.11 14.26 12.15
CA PHE A 297 -12.78 12.84 11.99
C PHE A 297 -13.97 12.06 11.43
N PHE A 298 -13.74 11.30 10.36
CA PHE A 298 -14.71 10.43 9.72
C PHE A 298 -14.19 8.99 9.73
N PHE A 299 -14.86 8.09 10.45
CA PHE A 299 -14.54 6.67 10.48
C PHE A 299 -15.46 5.87 9.55
N ARG A 300 -15.31 6.08 8.24
CA ARG A 300 -16.13 5.44 7.20
C ARG A 300 -15.46 5.53 5.83
N PRO A 301 -15.75 4.60 4.90
CA PRO A 301 -15.37 4.80 3.51
C PRO A 301 -16.15 5.97 2.91
N LEU A 302 -15.49 6.73 2.02
CA LEU A 302 -16.15 7.72 1.17
C LEU A 302 -16.19 7.22 -0.28
N PRO A 303 -17.29 7.47 -1.02
CA PRO A 303 -17.30 7.26 -2.47
C PRO A 303 -16.19 8.05 -3.15
N PHE A 304 -15.65 7.51 -4.24
CA PHE A 304 -14.50 8.11 -4.92
C PHE A 304 -14.79 9.54 -5.41
N GLU A 305 -16.02 9.81 -5.85
CA GLU A 305 -16.44 11.15 -6.30
C GLU A 305 -16.46 12.17 -5.16
N GLU A 306 -16.72 11.73 -3.93
CA GLU A 306 -16.64 12.58 -2.75
C GLU A 306 -15.18 12.84 -2.35
N VAL A 307 -14.34 11.81 -2.42
CA VAL A 307 -12.89 11.91 -2.21
C VAL A 307 -12.27 12.93 -3.18
N VAL A 308 -12.62 12.86 -4.47
CA VAL A 308 -12.15 13.81 -5.49
C VAL A 308 -12.62 15.24 -5.19
N ALA A 309 -13.84 15.42 -4.67
CA ALA A 309 -14.31 16.75 -4.26
C ALA A 309 -13.50 17.30 -3.07
N TRP A 310 -13.15 16.46 -2.09
CA TRP A 310 -12.24 16.84 -1.01
C TRP A 310 -10.84 17.20 -1.52
N TYR A 311 -10.26 16.38 -2.39
CA TYR A 311 -8.96 16.69 -3.00
C TYR A 311 -8.97 18.02 -3.74
N ALA A 312 -10.04 18.34 -4.47
CA ALA A 312 -10.14 19.57 -5.26
C ALA A 312 -10.26 20.85 -4.42
N GLU A 313 -10.75 20.76 -3.18
CA GLU A 313 -10.95 21.92 -2.30
C GLU A 313 -9.91 22.01 -1.17
N ALA A 314 -9.13 20.96 -0.90
CA ALA A 314 -8.15 20.97 0.18
C ALA A 314 -6.87 21.72 -0.23
N ASP A 315 -6.47 22.68 0.60
CA ASP A 315 -5.21 23.42 0.46
C ASP A 315 -3.99 22.53 0.66
N ILE A 316 -4.10 21.55 1.56
CA ILE A 316 -3.00 20.64 1.92
C ILE A 316 -3.52 19.20 1.96
N CYS A 317 -2.85 18.29 1.28
CA CYS A 317 -3.03 16.85 1.50
C CYS A 317 -1.87 16.33 2.34
N TRP A 318 -2.16 15.84 3.54
CA TRP A 318 -1.16 15.42 4.51
C TRP A 318 -1.12 13.89 4.62
N ILE A 319 -0.19 13.27 3.88
CA ILE A 319 -0.04 11.82 3.76
C ILE A 319 1.38 11.41 4.16
N THR A 320 1.56 11.20 5.46
CA THR A 320 2.85 10.84 6.09
C THR A 320 2.83 9.43 6.70
N PRO A 321 2.72 8.36 5.88
CA PRO A 321 2.81 7.01 6.39
C PRO A 321 4.21 6.76 6.96
N LEU A 322 4.29 6.00 8.06
CA LEU A 322 5.55 5.54 8.62
C LEU A 322 6.29 4.64 7.63
N ARG A 323 5.54 3.78 6.92
CA ARG A 323 6.00 2.97 5.78
C ARG A 323 4.86 2.72 4.82
N ASP A 324 5.16 2.76 3.52
CA ASP A 324 4.20 2.43 2.47
C ASP A 324 4.93 1.82 1.27
N GLY A 325 4.31 0.87 0.58
CA GLY A 325 4.87 0.33 -0.67
C GLY A 325 4.78 1.35 -1.80
N LEU A 326 3.61 1.98 -1.90
CA LEU A 326 3.26 3.12 -2.74
C LEU A 326 2.00 3.73 -2.13
N ASN A 327 1.80 5.04 -2.29
CA ASN A 327 0.58 5.68 -1.85
C ASN A 327 -0.17 6.33 -3.03
N LEU A 328 -1.33 5.78 -3.39
CA LEU A 328 -2.16 6.30 -4.48
C LEU A 328 -2.90 7.58 -4.10
N VAL A 329 -3.21 7.81 -2.82
CA VAL A 329 -3.88 9.04 -2.35
C VAL A 329 -3.02 10.26 -2.70
N CYS A 330 -1.70 10.18 -2.50
CA CYS A 330 -0.75 11.22 -2.93
C CYS A 330 -0.90 11.57 -4.42
N LYS A 331 -0.97 10.53 -5.27
CA LYS A 331 -1.05 10.70 -6.73
C LYS A 331 -2.42 11.21 -7.17
N GLU A 332 -3.48 10.72 -6.54
CA GLU A 332 -4.85 11.15 -6.80
C GLU A 332 -5.04 12.62 -6.43
N TYR A 333 -4.49 13.07 -5.29
CA TYR A 333 -4.54 14.47 -4.89
C TYR A 333 -3.83 15.38 -5.90
N VAL A 334 -2.57 15.08 -6.23
CA VAL A 334 -1.79 15.86 -7.20
C VAL A 334 -2.47 15.89 -8.57
N ALA A 335 -2.99 14.76 -9.03
CA ALA A 335 -3.71 14.68 -10.29
C ALA A 335 -5.02 15.49 -10.28
N THR A 336 -5.76 15.45 -9.16
CA THR A 336 -6.99 16.23 -9.00
C THR A 336 -6.68 17.72 -9.01
N GLN A 337 -5.69 18.17 -8.23
CA GLN A 337 -5.22 19.55 -8.20
C GLN A 337 -4.80 20.03 -9.60
N GLY A 338 -4.04 19.23 -10.34
CA GLY A 338 -3.66 19.54 -11.73
C GLY A 338 -4.86 19.66 -12.69
N GLN A 339 -5.92 18.86 -12.50
CA GLN A 339 -7.13 18.94 -13.34
C GLN A 339 -8.03 20.14 -13.03
N VAL A 340 -7.98 20.66 -11.79
CA VAL A 340 -8.72 21.86 -11.39
C VAL A 340 -7.87 23.13 -11.43
N GLU A 341 -6.62 23.03 -11.91
CA GLU A 341 -5.63 24.11 -11.90
C GLU A 341 -5.45 24.73 -10.51
N GLY A 342 -5.50 23.90 -9.47
CA GLY A 342 -5.35 24.31 -8.09
C GLY A 342 -3.88 24.44 -7.66
N ASP A 343 -3.67 25.09 -6.52
CA ASP A 343 -2.36 25.37 -5.91
C ASP A 343 -2.12 24.57 -4.62
N GLY A 344 -2.86 23.47 -4.44
CA GLY A 344 -2.77 22.60 -3.27
C GLY A 344 -1.41 21.94 -3.10
N VAL A 345 -1.03 21.71 -1.84
CA VAL A 345 0.29 21.18 -1.44
C VAL A 345 0.18 19.77 -0.89
N LEU A 346 0.99 18.84 -1.41
CA LEU A 346 1.15 17.50 -0.83
C LEU A 346 2.29 17.51 0.20
N VAL A 347 2.01 16.99 1.39
CA VAL A 347 2.96 16.77 2.50
C VAL A 347 3.14 15.29 2.75
#